data_AF-A0A425WH74-F1
#
_entry.id   AF-A0A425WH74-F1
#
_cell.length_a   1.000
_cell.length_b   1.000
_cell.length_c   1.000
_cell.angle_alpha   90.00
_cell.angle_beta   90.00
_cell.angle_gamma   90.00
#
_symmetry.space_group_name_H-M   'P 1'
#
loop_
_entity.id
_entity.type
_entity.pdbx_description
1 polymer ?
#
loop_
_entity_poly.entity_id
_entity_poly.type
_entity_poly.pdbx_seq_one_letter_code
_entity_poly.pdbx_strand_id
1 'polypeptide(L)'
;MKDFNIMLVFDLAIAGLGAYLLYTAFHMRQEKKVPPILLAKEEVDRCEDPEGFTSYMFPKTLVFAVVSTICGILCFLSDLKVLPLSQKSGNIFGIVMLLIFLAVWLYFIFFLKKAKEKYFKSDIYL
;
A
#
# COMPACT_ATOMS: atom_id res chain seq x y z
N MET A 1 -14.82 23.47 18.07
CA MET A 1 -14.63 22.29 17.20
C MET A 1 -13.22 21.81 17.46
N LYS A 2 -13.02 20.54 17.85
CA LYS A 2 -11.67 19.97 17.96
C LYS A 2 -11.09 19.96 16.55
N ASP A 3 -9.96 20.63 16.33
CA ASP A 3 -9.22 20.56 15.08
C ASP A 3 -8.95 19.08 14.81
N PHE A 4 -9.64 18.49 13.83
CA PHE A 4 -9.31 17.17 13.35
C PHE A 4 -7.90 17.30 12.76
N ASN A 5 -6.90 16.84 13.50
CA ASN A 5 -5.52 16.85 13.06
C ASN A 5 -5.45 16.06 11.77
N ILE A 6 -5.21 16.77 10.67
CA ILE A 6 -5.11 16.18 9.34
C ILE A 6 -4.09 15.03 9.32
N MET A 7 -3.02 15.13 10.13
CA MET A 7 -2.03 14.07 10.36
C MET A 7 -2.66 12.76 10.85
N LEU A 8 -3.52 12.80 11.87
CA LEU A 8 -4.23 11.60 12.37
C LEU A 8 -5.12 10.96 11.30
N VAL A 9 -5.76 11.78 10.46
CA VAL A 9 -6.60 11.28 9.36
C VAL A 9 -5.74 10.57 8.31
N PHE A 10 -4.58 11.14 7.97
CA PHE A 10 -3.63 10.53 7.05
C PHE A 10 -3.06 9.23 7.59
N ASP A 11 -2.66 9.18 8.86
CA ASP A 11 -2.14 7.97 9.49
C ASP A 11 -3.16 6.84 9.50
N LEU A 12 -4.41 7.16 9.82
CA LEU A 12 -5.51 6.21 9.78
C LEU A 12 -5.82 5.76 8.35
N ALA A 13 -5.73 6.66 7.36
CA ALA A 13 -5.92 6.32 5.95
C ALA A 13 -4.81 5.37 5.45
N ILE A 14 -3.55 5.62 5.83
CA ILE A 14 -2.41 4.75 5.50
C ILE A 14 -2.58 3.38 6.16
N ALA A 15 -2.94 3.35 7.45
CA ALA A 15 -3.19 2.09 8.16
C ALA A 15 -4.36 1.31 7.55
N GLY A 16 -5.46 1.99 7.22
CA GLY A 16 -6.64 1.42 6.58
C GLY A 16 -6.34 0.87 5.18
N LEU A 17 -5.59 1.61 4.37
CA LEU A 17 -5.13 1.17 3.06
C LEU A 17 -4.26 -0.09 3.18
N GLY A 18 -3.30 -0.09 4.11
CA GLY A 18 -2.43 -1.22 4.36
C GLY A 18 -3.21 -2.47 4.76
N ALA A 19 -4.15 -2.33 5.71
CA ALA A 19 -5.01 -3.43 6.15
C ALA A 19 -5.90 -3.97 5.03
N TYR A 20 -6.46 -3.08 4.20
CA TYR A 20 -7.26 -3.47 3.04
C TYR A 20 -6.44 -4.20 1.97
N LEU A 21 -5.21 -3.76 1.72
CA LEU A 21 -4.29 -4.46 0.82
C LEU A 21 -3.80 -5.79 1.41
N LEU A 22 -3.74 -5.91 2.72
CA LEU A 22 -3.44 -7.18 3.39
C LEU A 22 -4.55 -8.20 3.10
N TYR A 23 -5.82 -7.80 3.31
CA TYR A 23 -6.98 -8.60 2.96
C TYR A 23 -6.97 -8.98 1.47
N THR A 24 -6.67 -8.01 0.61
CA THR A 24 -6.56 -8.23 -0.83
C THR A 24 -5.46 -9.25 -1.16
N ALA A 25 -4.29 -9.17 -0.53
CA ALA A 25 -3.20 -10.13 -0.76
C ALA A 25 -3.63 -11.56 -0.42
N PHE A 26 -4.35 -11.77 0.70
CA PHE A 26 -4.90 -13.09 1.02
C PHE A 26 -5.91 -13.57 -0.03
N HIS A 27 -6.76 -12.66 -0.50
CA HIS A 27 -7.74 -12.96 -1.55
C HIS A 27 -7.07 -13.30 -2.89
N MET A 28 -5.98 -12.62 -3.28
CA MET A 28 -5.18 -12.92 -4.47
C MET A 28 -4.64 -14.36 -4.45
N ARG A 29 -4.23 -14.85 -3.28
CA ARG A 29 -3.72 -16.22 -3.12
C ARG A 29 -4.81 -17.28 -3.26
N GLN A 30 -6.05 -16.96 -2.88
CA GLN A 30 -7.17 -17.90 -2.90
C GLN A 30 -7.89 -17.91 -4.24
N GLU A 31 -8.19 -16.73 -4.80
CA GLU A 31 -8.99 -16.62 -6.02
C GLU A 31 -8.18 -16.62 -7.30
N LYS A 32 -6.86 -16.35 -7.22
CA LYS A 32 -5.97 -16.15 -8.38
C LYS A 32 -6.47 -15.14 -9.41
N LYS A 33 -7.41 -14.26 -9.01
CA LYS A 33 -7.92 -13.16 -9.83
C LYS A 33 -7.21 -11.86 -9.50
N VAL A 34 -7.09 -11.00 -10.52
CA VAL A 34 -6.55 -9.66 -10.35
C VAL A 34 -7.51 -8.84 -9.48
N PRO A 35 -7.06 -8.30 -8.35
CA PRO A 35 -7.93 -7.54 -7.47
C PRO A 35 -8.16 -6.13 -8.04
N PRO A 36 -9.40 -5.62 -8.00
CA PRO A 36 -9.77 -4.33 -8.61
C PRO A 36 -9.14 -3.11 -7.93
N ILE A 37 -8.53 -3.29 -6.75
CA ILE A 37 -7.78 -2.22 -6.07
C ILE A 37 -6.40 -1.98 -6.69
N LEU A 38 -5.85 -2.99 -7.38
CA LEU A 38 -4.55 -2.86 -8.04
C LEU A 38 -4.69 -2.34 -9.47
N LEU A 39 -5.81 -2.67 -10.11
CA LEU A 39 -6.07 -2.42 -11.52
C LEU A 39 -7.55 -2.14 -11.73
N ALA A 40 -7.87 -1.13 -12.56
CA ALA A 40 -9.25 -0.85 -12.93
C ALA A 40 -9.86 -2.05 -13.67
N LYS A 41 -11.18 -2.22 -13.65
CA LYS A 41 -11.84 -3.39 -14.27
C LYS A 41 -11.51 -3.54 -15.75
N GLU A 42 -11.40 -2.41 -16.45
CA GLU A 42 -11.04 -2.33 -17.87
C GLU A 42 -9.58 -2.76 -18.11
N GLU A 43 -8.71 -2.66 -17.10
CA GLU A 43 -7.36 -3.22 -17.15
C GLU A 43 -7.38 -4.72 -16.84
N VAL A 44 -8.18 -5.17 -15.87
CA VAL A 44 -8.32 -6.60 -15.53
C VAL A 44 -8.72 -7.43 -16.75
N ASP A 45 -9.63 -6.95 -17.58
CA ASP A 45 -10.08 -7.64 -18.79
C ASP A 45 -8.97 -7.77 -19.86
N ARG A 46 -7.90 -6.97 -19.76
CA ARG A 46 -6.72 -6.99 -20.63
C ARG A 46 -5.58 -7.86 -20.10
N CYS A 47 -5.76 -8.49 -18.94
CA CYS A 47 -4.77 -9.38 -18.36
C CYS A 47 -4.76 -10.72 -19.10
N GLU A 48 -3.65 -11.05 -19.77
CA GLU A 48 -3.51 -12.32 -20.49
C GLU A 48 -3.24 -13.49 -19.53
N ASP A 49 -2.56 -13.22 -18.42
CA ASP A 49 -2.22 -14.21 -17.40
C ASP A 49 -2.49 -13.69 -15.98
N PRO A 50 -3.76 -13.78 -15.52
CA PRO A 50 -4.16 -13.39 -14.16
C PRO A 50 -3.46 -14.19 -13.07
N GLU A 51 -3.20 -15.49 -13.29
CA GLU A 51 -2.55 -16.35 -12.30
C GLU A 51 -1.07 -15.97 -12.12
N GLY A 52 -0.35 -15.72 -13.21
CA GLY A 52 1.04 -15.26 -13.21
C GLY A 52 1.18 -13.87 -12.61
N PHE A 53 0.27 -12.95 -12.94
CA PHE A 53 0.22 -11.62 -12.33
C PHE A 53 0.02 -11.70 -10.82
N THR A 54 -0.98 -12.46 -10.36
CA THR A 54 -1.31 -12.55 -8.93
C THR A 54 -0.20 -13.25 -8.15
N SER A 55 0.41 -14.30 -8.68
CA SER A 55 1.57 -14.97 -8.05
C SER A 55 2.78 -14.03 -7.94
N TYR A 56 3.05 -13.23 -8.96
CA TYR A 56 4.14 -12.24 -8.95
C TYR A 56 3.88 -11.09 -7.99
N MET A 57 2.66 -10.55 -7.99
CA MET A 57 2.28 -9.39 -7.19
C MET A 57 1.93 -9.74 -5.75
N PHE A 58 1.55 -10.97 -5.44
CA PHE A 58 1.20 -11.40 -4.07
C PHE A 58 2.27 -11.05 -3.02
N PRO A 59 3.53 -11.52 -3.12
CA PRO A 59 4.52 -11.24 -2.09
C PRO A 59 4.87 -9.75 -2.02
N LYS A 60 4.79 -9.03 -3.14
CA LYS A 60 5.05 -7.58 -3.22
C LYS A 60 3.96 -6.77 -2.54
N THR A 61 2.70 -7.14 -2.79
CA THR A 61 1.50 -6.54 -2.18
C THR A 61 1.48 -6.81 -0.69
N LEU A 62 1.85 -8.03 -0.27
CA LEU A 62 1.94 -8.38 1.14
C LEU A 62 2.99 -7.53 1.89
N VAL A 63 4.19 -7.35 1.31
CA VAL A 63 5.23 -6.48 1.90
C VAL A 63 4.72 -5.04 2.03
N PHE A 64 4.13 -4.48 0.97
CA PHE A 64 3.58 -3.12 1.02
C PHE A 64 2.46 -2.98 2.05
N ALA A 65 1.53 -3.94 2.09
CA ALA A 65 0.42 -3.97 3.03
C ALA A 65 0.87 -4.02 4.49
N VAL A 66 1.81 -4.92 4.83
CA VAL A 66 2.33 -5.05 6.20
C VAL A 66 3.06 -3.79 6.62
N VAL A 67 3.97 -3.26 5.79
CA VAL A 67 4.76 -2.08 6.14
C VAL A 67 3.86 -0.85 6.27
N SER A 68 2.94 -0.61 5.33
CA SER A 68 2.02 0.54 5.42
C SER A 68 1.09 0.46 6.64
N THR A 69 0.59 -0.74 6.98
CA THR A 69 -0.22 -0.94 8.19
C THR A 69 0.57 -0.60 9.45
N ILE A 70 1.80 -1.12 9.58
CA ILE A 70 2.66 -0.88 10.75
C ILE A 70 3.04 0.61 10.84
N CYS A 71 3.45 1.23 9.73
CA CYS A 71 3.79 2.65 9.69
C CYS A 71 2.61 3.52 10.09
N GLY A 72 1.41 3.29 9.53
CA GLY A 72 0.21 4.05 9.86
C GLY A 72 -0.20 3.91 11.33
N ILE A 73 -0.15 2.70 11.90
CA ILE A 73 -0.47 2.48 13.32
C ILE A 73 0.56 3.16 14.22
N LEU A 74 1.85 3.05 13.91
CA LEU A 74 2.90 3.65 14.74
C LEU A 74 2.88 5.18 14.71
N CYS A 75 2.64 5.79 13.54
CA CYS A 75 2.42 7.23 13.43
C CYS A 75 1.17 7.67 14.20
N PHE A 76 0.06 6.96 14.05
CA PHE A 76 -1.17 7.24 14.79
C PHE A 76 -0.98 7.18 16.31
N LEU A 77 -0.28 6.16 16.83
CA LEU A 77 0.03 6.04 18.26
C LEU A 77 1.01 7.12 18.76
N SER A 78 1.96 7.53 17.91
CA SER A 78 2.87 8.64 18.19
C SER A 78 2.08 9.96 18.34
N ASP A 79 1.17 10.24 17.41
CA ASP A 79 0.36 11.47 17.42
C ASP A 79 -0.66 11.51 18.57
N LEU A 80 -1.15 10.36 19.01
CA LEU A 80 -1.98 10.24 20.21
C LEU A 80 -1.19 10.42 21.54
N LYS A 81 0.12 10.65 21.48
CA LYS A 81 1.03 10.76 22.64
C LYS A 81 1.02 9.50 23.54
N VAL A 82 0.66 8.35 22.97
CA VAL A 82 0.74 7.05 23.66
C VAL A 82 2.19 6.59 23.76
N LEU A 83 3.01 6.96 22.78
CA LEU A 83 4.45 6.72 22.81
C LEU A 83 5.16 7.86 23.57
N PRO A 84 6.10 7.56 24.49
CA PRO A 84 6.83 8.56 25.27
C PRO A 84 7.93 9.23 24.44
N LEU A 85 7.56 9.85 23.31
CA LEU A 85 8.48 10.58 22.44
C LEU A 85 8.46 12.08 22.80
N SER A 86 9.64 12.68 22.94
CA SER A 86 9.75 14.14 23.07
C SER A 86 9.20 14.82 21.81
N GLN A 87 8.70 16.06 21.90
CA GLN A 87 8.13 16.78 20.75
C GLN A 87 9.10 16.88 19.55
N LYS A 88 10.41 17.03 19.79
CA LYS A 88 11.44 16.98 18.73
C LYS A 88 11.62 15.57 18.17
N SER A 89 11.62 14.55 19.03
CA SER A 89 11.78 13.15 18.62
C SER A 89 10.58 12.63 17.82
N GLY A 90 9.36 13.07 18.16
CA GLY A 90 8.13 12.72 17.45
C GLY A 90 8.12 13.21 16.00
N ASN A 91 8.54 14.47 15.77
CA ASN A 91 8.64 15.00 14.40
C ASN A 91 9.67 14.24 13.54
N ILE A 92 10.83 13.89 14.10
CA ILE A 92 11.85 13.11 13.38
C ILE A 92 11.32 11.70 13.08
N PHE A 93 10.66 11.07 14.05
CA PHE A 93 10.05 9.76 13.89
C PHE A 93 9.02 9.74 12.75
N GLY A 94 8.10 10.72 12.73
CA GLY A 94 7.11 10.85 11.66
C GLY A 94 7.73 11.03 10.28
N ILE A 95 8.77 11.87 10.16
CA ILE A 95 9.50 12.06 8.89
C ILE A 95 10.18 10.76 8.44
N VAL A 96 10.84 10.03 9.35
CA VAL A 96 11.50 8.76 9.03
C VAL A 96 10.46 7.73 8.57
N MET A 97 9.33 7.62 9.26
CA MET A 97 8.24 6.72 8.86
C MET A 97 7.64 7.08 7.50
N LEU A 98 7.46 8.36 7.23
CA LEU A 98 7.01 8.85 5.93
C LEU A 98 7.97 8.46 4.81
N LEU A 99 9.28 8.61 5.02
CA LEU A 99 10.31 8.21 4.04
C LEU A 99 10.29 6.70 3.79
N ILE A 100 10.13 5.88 4.84
CA ILE A 100 9.99 4.43 4.72
C ILE A 100 8.74 4.09 3.90
N PHE A 101 7.59 4.66 4.25
CA PHE A 101 6.34 4.45 3.51
C PHE A 101 6.50 4.81 2.03
N LEU A 102 7.10 5.98 1.73
CA LEU A 102 7.32 6.44 0.36
C LEU A 102 8.24 5.49 -0.42
N ALA A 103 9.33 5.01 0.21
CA ALA A 103 10.25 4.07 -0.43
C ALA A 103 9.58 2.74 -0.78
N VAL A 104 8.77 2.18 0.13
CA VAL A 104 8.03 0.93 -0.14
C VAL A 104 6.90 1.16 -1.14
N TRP A 105 6.27 2.34 -1.15
CA TRP A 105 5.28 2.71 -2.15
C TRP A 105 5.89 2.80 -3.57
N LEU A 106 7.06 3.43 -3.71
CA LEU A 106 7.78 3.49 -4.99
C LEU A 106 8.21 2.10 -5.45
N TYR A 107 8.70 1.26 -4.54
CA TYR A 107 8.98 -0.15 -4.81
C TYR A 107 7.74 -0.87 -5.34
N PHE A 108 6.60 -0.69 -4.68
CA PHE A 108 5.34 -1.32 -5.06
C PHE A 108 4.89 -0.90 -6.47
N ILE A 109 4.91 0.41 -6.76
CA ILE A 109 4.57 0.95 -8.09
C ILE A 109 5.50 0.41 -9.17
N PHE A 110 6.80 0.35 -8.90
CA PHE A 110 7.77 -0.17 -9.84
C PHE A 110 7.46 -1.63 -10.22
N PHE A 111 7.17 -2.48 -9.23
CA PHE A 111 6.81 -3.88 -9.47
C PHE A 111 5.44 -4.02 -10.14
N LEU A 112 4.46 -3.19 -9.79
CA LEU A 112 3.15 -3.17 -10.45
C LEU A 112 3.30 -2.82 -11.94
N LYS A 113 4.07 -1.78 -12.28
CA LYS A 113 4.34 -1.41 -13.68
C LYS A 113 5.01 -2.55 -14.44
N LYS A 114 6.03 -3.16 -13.86
CA LYS A 114 6.72 -4.32 -14.47
C LYS A 114 5.80 -5.53 -14.64
N ALA A 115 4.88 -5.75 -13.71
CA ALA A 115 3.88 -6.80 -13.83
C ALA A 115 2.87 -6.47 -14.95
N LYS A 116 2.44 -5.21 -15.06
CA LYS A 116 1.56 -4.77 -16.16
C LYS A 116 2.21 -5.01 -17.51
N GLU A 117 3.46 -4.58 -17.69
CA GLU A 117 4.21 -4.79 -18.93
C GLU A 117 4.39 -6.28 -19.29
N LYS A 118 4.48 -7.15 -18.28
CA LYS A 118 4.73 -8.58 -18.48
C LYS A 118 3.47 -9.40 -18.74
N TYR A 119 2.33 -9.02 -18.15
CA TYR A 119 1.13 -9.87 -18.07
C TYR A 119 -0.10 -9.28 -18.77
N PHE A 120 0.02 -8.11 -19.41
CA PHE A 120 -1.09 -7.42 -20.09
C PHE A 120 -0.74 -7.20 -21.56
N LYS A 121 -1.74 -7.25 -22.43
CA LYS A 121 -1.56 -6.93 -23.86
C LYS A 121 -1.03 -5.51 -24.01
N SER A 122 0.11 -5.40 -24.68
CA SER A 122 0.69 -4.12 -25.09
C SER A 122 -0.08 -3.54 -26.28
N ASP A 123 -1.30 -3.05 -26.05
CA ASP A 123 -1.91 -2.10 -26.96
C ASP A 123 -1.75 -0.70 -26.37
N ILE A 124 -0.64 -0.09 -26.80
CA ILE A 124 -0.46 1.35 -27.03
C ILE A 124 -0.93 2.26 -25.89
N TYR A 125 0.04 2.86 -25.20
CA TYR A 125 -0.13 4.16 -24.57
C TYR A 125 -0.58 5.17 -25.67
N LEU A 126 -1.88 5.41 -25.78
CA LEU A 126 -2.47 6.56 -26.49
C LEU A 126 -3.32 7.33 -25.47
#